data_AF-A0A1C6NAA0-F1
#
_entry.id   AF-A0A1C6NAA0-F1
#
_cell.length_a   1.000
_cell.length_b   1.000
_cell.length_c   1.000
_cell.angle_alpha   90.00
_cell.angle_beta   90.00
_cell.angle_gamma   90.00
#
_symmetry.space_group_name_H-M   'P 1'
#
loop_
_entity.id
_entity.type
_entity.pdbx_description
1 polymer ?
#
loop_
_entity_poly.entity_id
_entity_poly.type
_entity_poly.pdbx_seq_one_letter_code
_entity_poly.pdbx_strand_id
1 'polypeptide(L)'
;MGRTPKARAGFAALLMLATAACSGGGTDDAARPDDDRAAIHVDRPVALADQDVKVRIGGLGARDRVTVATQAVDQRGQRWSARGDFSADARGRIDLEKQAPLGRRPYAEADSMGLFGAMLPTSGSGVRKIGSGDAFSYHPPSPAEKRSYEVRLTVSRNGKHIADRTVTRQWLTSKVRHRKLTVARDRVDGEMYTPPKGEHRRAPVLVFGGSEGGNSGEYAAALLAARGHPAMSLCYFRCGKGSGRPDAIDMIDTSYFLRAARVLAREPGADPDRLAVMGNSRGSEIAQLLGQRHPRAFRDVIAYAPSAKVNGPYLAGPSGRAAWAERGRPIPAGGRSGWTTYAGRCSRSPAGTTRCGARRGPPASSPRSATRPVRATGRSRTRRRATT
;
A
#
# COMPACT_ATOMS: atom_id res chain seq x y z
N MET A 1 10.40 -21.74 -85.74
CA MET A 1 9.48 -21.31 -84.66
C MET A 1 10.14 -21.65 -83.32
N GLY A 2 10.30 -20.63 -82.47
CA GLY A 2 10.68 -20.57 -81.03
C GLY A 2 11.48 -21.71 -80.37
N ARG A 3 12.42 -21.46 -79.45
CA ARG A 3 12.79 -20.27 -78.69
C ARG A 3 14.09 -20.62 -77.92
N THR A 4 15.05 -19.71 -77.91
CA THR A 4 16.27 -19.68 -77.07
C THR A 4 15.96 -19.02 -75.70
N PRO A 5 16.94 -18.69 -74.83
CA PRO A 5 17.90 -19.51 -74.07
C PRO A 5 17.97 -19.04 -72.58
N LYS A 6 18.99 -19.46 -71.80
CA LYS A 6 19.86 -18.51 -71.04
C LYS A 6 21.05 -19.21 -70.36
N ALA A 7 22.24 -18.67 -70.64
CA ALA A 7 23.53 -19.02 -70.07
C ALA A 7 23.84 -18.22 -68.78
N ARG A 8 24.73 -18.75 -67.94
CA ARG A 8 25.44 -18.04 -66.88
C ARG A 8 26.95 -18.18 -67.14
N ALA A 9 27.68 -17.07 -67.10
CA ALA A 9 29.14 -17.02 -67.12
C ALA A 9 29.65 -16.62 -65.73
N GLY A 10 30.63 -17.38 -65.22
CA GLY A 10 31.42 -17.04 -64.04
C GLY A 10 32.77 -16.46 -64.44
N PHE A 11 33.24 -15.47 -63.68
CA PHE A 11 34.53 -14.80 -63.89
C PHE A 11 35.57 -15.25 -62.85
N ALA A 12 36.82 -15.23 -63.30
CA ALA A 12 38.00 -15.83 -62.70
C ALA A 12 38.64 -15.02 -61.54
N ALA A 13 39.48 -15.73 -60.79
CA ALA A 13 40.34 -15.25 -59.71
C ALA A 13 41.61 -14.56 -60.22
N LEU A 14 42.24 -13.71 -59.38
CA LEU A 14 43.71 -13.60 -59.32
C LEU A 14 44.21 -12.94 -58.01
N LEU A 15 45.27 -13.54 -57.46
CA LEU A 15 46.07 -13.17 -56.29
C LEU A 15 46.81 -11.83 -56.44
N MET A 16 47.26 -11.24 -55.31
CA MET A 16 48.62 -10.70 -55.09
C MET A 16 48.85 -10.36 -53.60
N LEU A 17 50.03 -10.72 -53.08
CA LEU A 17 50.58 -10.43 -51.75
C LEU A 17 51.70 -9.38 -51.89
N ALA A 18 51.78 -8.37 -51.00
CA ALA A 18 53.03 -7.66 -50.67
C ALA A 18 52.97 -6.84 -49.34
N THR A 19 53.78 -7.28 -48.39
CA THR A 19 54.61 -6.62 -47.33
C THR A 19 54.32 -5.22 -46.73
N ALA A 20 54.20 -5.23 -45.39
CA ALA A 20 54.76 -4.39 -44.30
C ALA A 20 55.09 -2.89 -44.48
N ALA A 21 54.53 -2.06 -43.58
CA ALA A 21 55.20 -0.90 -42.98
C ALA A 21 54.61 -0.56 -41.58
N CYS A 22 55.49 -0.40 -40.59
CA CYS A 22 55.16 0.04 -39.24
C CYS A 22 55.00 1.57 -39.18
N SER A 23 53.97 2.05 -38.49
CA SER A 23 54.01 3.32 -37.76
C SER A 23 53.31 3.14 -36.42
N GLY A 24 54.08 3.26 -35.34
CA GLY A 24 53.58 3.23 -33.97
C GLY A 24 53.20 4.62 -33.47
N GLY A 25 52.41 4.62 -32.39
CA GLY A 25 52.34 5.74 -31.45
C GLY A 25 50.98 6.42 -31.38
N GLY A 26 50.07 5.88 -30.57
CA GLY A 26 48.82 6.56 -30.20
C GLY A 26 47.70 5.66 -29.70
N THR A 27 47.98 4.52 -29.07
CA THR A 27 46.94 3.70 -28.42
C THR A 27 46.72 4.19 -27.00
N ASP A 28 45.85 5.19 -26.84
CA ASP A 28 45.07 5.40 -25.61
C ASP A 28 43.64 4.84 -25.77
N ASP A 29 43.40 3.99 -26.77
CA ASP A 29 42.30 3.04 -26.75
C ASP A 29 42.76 1.81 -25.94
N ALA A 30 42.88 2.00 -24.62
CA ALA A 30 42.76 0.89 -23.70
C ALA A 30 41.40 0.25 -24.01
N ALA A 31 41.44 -0.89 -24.71
CA ALA A 31 40.30 -1.67 -25.09
C ALA A 31 39.35 -1.77 -23.89
N ARG A 32 38.23 -1.06 -23.99
CA ARG A 32 37.12 -1.17 -23.04
C ARG A 32 36.78 -2.65 -22.93
N PRO A 33 36.83 -3.25 -21.73
CA PRO A 33 36.46 -4.65 -21.56
C PRO A 33 35.05 -4.87 -22.10
N ASP A 34 34.80 -6.00 -22.76
CA ASP A 34 33.48 -6.41 -23.31
C ASP A 34 32.34 -6.48 -22.26
N ASP A 35 32.68 -6.28 -20.97
CA ASP A 35 31.75 -6.11 -19.85
C ASP A 35 31.09 -4.71 -19.75
N ASP A 36 31.33 -3.80 -20.70
CA ASP A 36 30.87 -2.40 -20.72
C ASP A 36 29.36 -2.17 -20.99
N ARG A 37 28.55 -3.23 -20.91
CA ARG A 37 27.09 -3.08 -21.03
C ARG A 37 26.49 -2.77 -19.67
N ALA A 38 26.18 -1.48 -19.47
CA ALA A 38 25.42 -1.03 -18.31
C ALA A 38 24.22 -1.95 -18.05
N ALA A 39 24.08 -2.43 -16.82
CA ALA A 39 23.05 -3.39 -16.44
C ALA A 39 22.41 -3.00 -15.11
N ILE A 40 21.07 -3.11 -15.04
CA ILE A 40 20.30 -2.90 -13.82
C ILE A 40 20.03 -4.26 -13.18
N HIS A 41 20.58 -4.49 -11.99
CA HIS A 41 20.35 -5.66 -11.18
C HIS A 41 19.32 -5.33 -10.10
N VAL A 42 18.24 -6.12 -10.07
CA VAL A 42 17.21 -6.07 -9.03
C VAL A 42 17.20 -7.40 -8.32
N ASP A 43 17.35 -7.40 -7.00
CA ASP A 43 17.44 -8.63 -6.21
C ASP A 43 16.16 -9.51 -6.31
N ARG A 44 15.00 -8.86 -6.40
CA ARG A 44 13.70 -9.51 -6.65
C ARG A 44 13.00 -8.81 -7.82
N PRO A 45 13.21 -9.27 -9.06
CA PRO A 45 12.54 -8.73 -10.23
C PRO A 45 11.02 -8.90 -10.20
N VAL A 46 10.53 -9.87 -9.40
CA VAL A 46 9.12 -10.07 -9.09
C VAL A 46 8.99 -10.08 -7.57
N ALA A 47 8.21 -9.16 -7.02
CA ALA A 47 8.00 -9.03 -5.57
C ALA A 47 6.58 -8.56 -5.27
N LEU A 48 6.09 -8.80 -4.05
CA LEU A 48 4.83 -8.18 -3.62
C LEU A 48 4.98 -6.66 -3.61
N ALA A 49 3.88 -5.95 -3.84
CA ALA A 49 3.87 -4.49 -3.93
C ALA A 49 4.36 -3.82 -2.64
N ASP A 50 4.21 -4.49 -1.49
CA ASP A 50 4.66 -4.06 -0.15
C ASP A 50 6.07 -4.57 0.23
N GLN A 51 6.81 -5.21 -0.69
CA GLN A 51 8.16 -5.72 -0.44
C GLN A 51 9.21 -4.85 -1.10
N ASP A 52 10.18 -4.37 -0.33
CA ASP A 52 11.29 -3.60 -0.88
C ASP A 52 12.12 -4.43 -1.87
N VAL A 53 12.63 -3.74 -2.89
CA VAL A 53 13.57 -4.31 -3.87
C VAL A 53 14.87 -3.52 -3.84
N LYS A 54 15.99 -4.24 -3.94
CA LYS A 54 17.33 -3.65 -3.98
C LYS A 54 17.76 -3.48 -5.42
N VAL A 55 18.13 -2.26 -5.79
CA VAL A 55 18.54 -1.89 -7.15
C VAL A 55 20.03 -1.54 -7.14
N ARG A 56 20.78 -2.20 -8.02
CA ARG A 56 22.18 -1.90 -8.30
C ARG A 56 22.39 -1.74 -9.79
N ILE A 57 23.32 -0.90 -10.17
CA ILE A 57 23.73 -0.69 -11.56
C ILE A 57 25.21 -1.01 -11.67
N GLY A 58 25.59 -1.83 -12.64
CA GLY A 58 26.98 -2.17 -12.97
C GLY A 58 27.24 -1.93 -14.46
N GLY A 59 28.47 -2.21 -14.90
CA GLY A 59 28.87 -2.02 -16.30
C GLY A 59 28.95 -0.55 -16.71
N LEU A 60 29.21 0.36 -15.76
CA LEU A 60 29.49 1.77 -16.02
C LEU A 60 31.01 2.00 -15.99
N GLY A 61 31.47 3.10 -16.58
CA GLY A 61 32.82 3.60 -16.35
C GLY A 61 32.99 4.14 -14.93
N ALA A 62 34.22 4.14 -14.44
CA ALA A 62 34.55 4.70 -13.14
C ALA A 62 34.10 6.17 -13.06
N ARG A 63 33.36 6.52 -11.99
CA ARG A 63 32.83 7.88 -11.75
C ARG A 63 31.86 8.41 -12.80
N ASP A 64 31.37 7.56 -13.71
CA ASP A 64 30.35 7.95 -14.69
C ASP A 64 29.14 8.58 -14.02
N ARG A 65 28.62 9.65 -14.62
CA ARG A 65 27.35 10.25 -14.23
C ARG A 65 26.23 9.72 -15.11
N VAL A 66 25.17 9.23 -14.49
CA VAL A 66 24.00 8.68 -15.17
C VAL A 66 22.72 9.17 -14.50
N THR A 67 21.64 9.24 -15.27
CA THR A 67 20.29 9.44 -14.75
C THR A 67 19.61 8.09 -14.63
N VAL A 68 19.08 7.80 -13.44
CA VAL A 68 18.24 6.62 -13.18
C VAL A 68 16.80 7.09 -13.05
N ALA A 69 15.88 6.43 -13.75
CA ALA A 69 14.45 6.76 -13.67
C ALA A 69 13.60 5.52 -13.43
N THR A 70 12.49 5.70 -12.72
CA THR A 70 11.42 4.70 -12.54
C THR A 70 10.16 5.21 -13.20
N GLN A 71 9.42 4.34 -13.90
CA GLN A 71 8.19 4.69 -14.59
C GLN A 71 7.11 3.64 -14.34
N ALA A 72 5.87 4.09 -14.14
CA ALA A 72 4.70 3.23 -14.01
C ALA A 72 3.47 3.87 -14.66
N VAL A 73 2.45 3.04 -14.95
CA VAL A 73 1.16 3.49 -15.47
C VAL A 73 0.09 3.13 -14.45
N ASP A 74 -0.80 4.08 -14.15
CA ASP A 74 -1.93 3.88 -13.24
C ASP A 74 -3.15 3.30 -13.97
N GLN A 75 -4.19 2.91 -13.24
CA GLN A 75 -5.42 2.32 -13.77
C GLN A 75 -6.18 3.24 -14.75
N ARG A 76 -5.89 4.55 -14.75
CA ARG A 76 -6.47 5.54 -15.68
C ARG A 76 -5.58 5.81 -16.88
N GLY A 77 -4.49 5.06 -17.04
CA GLY A 77 -3.51 5.28 -18.11
C GLY A 77 -2.58 6.48 -17.86
N GLN A 78 -2.62 7.11 -16.68
CA GLN A 78 -1.70 8.19 -16.34
C GLN A 78 -0.29 7.61 -16.20
N ARG A 79 0.69 8.23 -16.88
CA ARG A 79 2.11 7.92 -16.68
C ARG A 79 2.64 8.63 -15.44
N TRP A 80 3.43 7.91 -14.66
CA TRP A 80 4.10 8.37 -13.46
C TRP A 80 5.60 8.11 -13.59
N SER A 81 6.42 9.04 -13.14
CA SER A 81 7.88 8.91 -13.22
C SER A 81 8.59 9.63 -12.09
N ALA A 82 9.74 9.09 -11.69
CA ALA A 82 10.75 9.78 -10.89
C ALA A 82 12.11 9.61 -11.57
N ARG A 83 13.00 10.57 -11.40
CA ARG A 83 14.38 10.49 -11.89
C ARG A 83 15.34 11.10 -10.89
N GLY A 84 16.51 10.50 -10.75
CA GLY A 84 17.63 11.01 -9.96
C GLY A 84 18.94 10.80 -10.70
N ASP A 85 19.87 11.73 -10.53
CA ASP A 85 21.22 11.61 -11.10
C ASP A 85 22.14 10.95 -10.10
N PHE A 86 23.05 10.09 -10.56
CA PHE A 86 23.96 9.33 -9.71
C PHE A 86 25.37 9.34 -10.32
N SER A 87 26.39 9.15 -9.48
CA SER A 87 27.76 8.95 -9.92
C SER A 87 28.23 7.56 -9.51
N ALA A 88 28.73 6.79 -10.47
CA ALA A 88 29.29 5.47 -10.21
C ALA A 88 30.52 5.56 -9.30
N ASP A 89 30.81 4.48 -8.57
CA ASP A 89 32.04 4.36 -7.81
C ASP A 89 33.26 4.14 -8.74
N ALA A 90 34.43 3.93 -8.14
CA ALA A 90 35.67 3.66 -8.88
C ALA A 90 35.65 2.33 -9.67
N ARG A 91 34.67 1.46 -9.43
CA ARG A 91 34.48 0.18 -10.10
C ARG A 91 33.29 0.21 -11.07
N GLY A 92 32.73 1.38 -11.36
CA GLY A 92 31.62 1.49 -12.30
C GLY A 92 30.28 1.00 -11.74
N ARG A 93 30.07 1.11 -10.42
CA ARG A 93 28.86 0.61 -9.75
C ARG A 93 28.08 1.71 -9.03
N ILE A 94 26.76 1.57 -9.03
CA ILE A 94 25.82 2.37 -8.22
C ILE A 94 24.99 1.39 -7.40
N ASP A 95 24.87 1.62 -6.10
CA ASP A 95 24.00 0.86 -5.20
C ASP A 95 23.02 1.85 -4.55
N LEU A 96 21.74 1.79 -4.94
CA LEU A 96 20.73 2.76 -4.50
C LEU A 96 20.40 2.60 -3.01
N GLU A 97 20.73 1.45 -2.40
CA GLU A 97 20.63 1.22 -0.95
C GLU A 97 21.70 2.01 -0.17
N LYS A 98 22.79 2.40 -0.83
CA LYS A 98 23.95 3.05 -0.20
C LYS A 98 24.22 4.46 -0.70
N GLN A 99 23.59 4.85 -1.80
CA GLN A 99 23.82 6.13 -2.45
C GLN A 99 22.50 6.87 -2.64
N ALA A 100 22.47 8.13 -2.21
CA ALA A 100 21.40 9.06 -2.54
C ALA A 100 21.66 9.69 -3.93
N PRO A 101 20.61 10.21 -4.60
CA PRO A 101 20.78 11.00 -5.80
C PRO A 101 21.67 12.24 -5.57
N LEU A 102 22.43 12.61 -6.59
CA LEU A 102 23.12 13.89 -6.68
C LEU A 102 22.10 15.03 -6.52
N GLY A 103 22.45 16.03 -5.71
CA GLY A 103 21.54 17.14 -5.39
C GLY A 103 20.40 16.76 -4.44
N ARG A 104 20.38 15.54 -3.87
CA ARG A 104 19.40 15.08 -2.86
C ARG A 104 17.94 15.20 -3.34
N ARG A 105 17.72 14.99 -4.63
CA ARG A 105 16.40 14.96 -5.29
C ARG A 105 16.30 13.73 -6.19
N PRO A 106 15.14 13.06 -6.24
CA PRO A 106 13.86 13.49 -5.67
C PRO A 106 13.69 13.11 -4.20
N TYR A 107 14.69 12.48 -3.58
CA TYR A 107 14.74 12.10 -2.17
C TYR A 107 16.16 12.34 -1.62
N ALA A 108 16.29 12.49 -0.30
CA ALA A 108 17.47 13.07 0.32
C ALA A 108 18.50 12.08 0.88
N GLU A 109 18.07 10.85 1.17
CA GLU A 109 18.89 9.79 1.80
C GLU A 109 19.04 8.60 0.85
N ALA A 110 19.98 7.70 1.13
CA ALA A 110 20.12 6.49 0.33
C ALA A 110 18.89 5.58 0.56
N ASP A 111 18.19 5.25 -0.52
CA ASP A 111 16.98 4.43 -0.49
C ASP A 111 16.76 3.81 -1.87
N SER A 112 16.74 2.48 -1.91
CA SER A 112 16.48 1.72 -3.14
C SER A 112 15.02 1.84 -3.62
N MET A 113 14.10 2.14 -2.71
CA MET A 113 12.69 2.43 -3.00
C MET A 113 12.42 3.93 -3.23
N GLY A 114 13.44 4.79 -3.07
CA GLY A 114 13.28 6.24 -3.13
C GLY A 114 12.70 6.74 -4.46
N LEU A 115 13.17 6.20 -5.59
CA LEU A 115 12.59 6.52 -6.91
C LEU A 115 11.17 5.97 -7.07
N PHE A 116 10.87 4.79 -6.55
CA PHE A 116 9.53 4.19 -6.62
C PHE A 116 8.51 5.06 -5.86
N GLY A 117 8.86 5.53 -4.67
CA GLY A 117 8.00 6.37 -3.83
C GLY A 117 7.92 7.83 -4.30
N ALA A 118 8.90 8.32 -5.04
CA ALA A 118 8.97 9.71 -5.50
C ALA A 118 8.31 9.96 -6.86
N MET A 119 7.65 8.96 -7.45
CA MET A 119 7.02 9.12 -8.77
C MET A 119 5.91 10.17 -8.73
N LEU A 120 5.92 11.05 -9.73
CA LEU A 120 4.91 12.07 -9.96
C LEU A 120 4.23 11.86 -11.32
N PRO A 121 2.99 12.31 -11.52
CA PRO A 121 2.34 12.24 -12.83
C PRO A 121 3.12 13.09 -13.85
N THR A 122 3.33 12.58 -15.06
CA THR A 122 4.18 13.23 -16.08
C THR A 122 3.41 13.88 -17.22
N SER A 123 2.09 13.73 -17.26
CA SER A 123 1.23 14.28 -18.32
C SER A 123 -0.19 14.52 -17.81
N GLY A 124 -1.04 15.14 -18.64
CA GLY A 124 -2.47 15.26 -18.36
C GLY A 124 -2.81 16.17 -17.18
N SER A 125 -3.98 15.94 -16.59
CA SER A 125 -4.47 16.73 -15.45
C SER A 125 -3.69 16.49 -14.16
N GLY A 126 -2.98 15.36 -14.04
CA GLY A 126 -2.17 15.04 -12.87
C GLY A 126 -1.04 16.03 -12.63
N VAL A 127 -0.37 16.48 -13.70
CA VAL A 127 0.74 17.46 -13.59
C VAL A 127 0.26 18.77 -12.98
N ARG A 128 -0.96 19.22 -13.32
CA ARG A 128 -1.52 20.49 -12.81
C ARG A 128 -1.76 20.48 -11.29
N LYS A 129 -1.80 19.31 -10.67
CA LYS A 129 -1.98 19.16 -9.21
C LYS A 129 -0.66 19.23 -8.43
N ILE A 130 0.47 19.10 -9.11
CA ILE A 130 1.77 19.17 -8.46
C ILE A 130 1.98 20.59 -7.93
N GLY A 131 2.07 20.72 -6.62
CA GLY A 131 2.24 22.01 -5.95
C GLY A 131 0.96 22.86 -5.81
N SER A 132 -0.22 22.39 -6.29
CA SER A 132 -1.48 23.12 -6.11
C SER A 132 -2.09 22.97 -4.71
N GLY A 133 -1.62 21.99 -3.94
CA GLY A 133 -2.25 21.55 -2.69
C GLY A 133 -3.35 20.51 -2.88
N ASP A 134 -3.76 20.23 -4.13
CA ASP A 134 -4.71 19.16 -4.41
C ASP A 134 -4.07 17.79 -4.25
N ALA A 135 -4.83 16.86 -3.65
CA ALA A 135 -4.39 15.48 -3.53
C ALA A 135 -4.36 14.79 -4.91
N PHE A 136 -3.28 14.05 -5.14
CA PHE A 136 -3.15 13.10 -6.23
C PHE A 136 -2.46 11.85 -5.70
N SER A 137 -2.88 10.69 -6.20
CA SER A 137 -2.33 9.40 -5.77
C SER A 137 -2.24 8.44 -6.94
N TYR A 138 -1.16 7.66 -6.94
CA TYR A 138 -0.98 6.56 -7.87
C TYR A 138 -1.94 5.43 -7.52
N HIS A 139 -2.78 5.03 -8.48
CA HIS A 139 -3.71 3.92 -8.33
C HIS A 139 -3.36 2.85 -9.36
N PRO A 140 -2.60 1.82 -9.01
CA PRO A 140 -2.34 0.70 -9.91
C PRO A 140 -3.65 -0.03 -10.24
N PRO A 141 -3.69 -0.88 -11.27
CA PRO A 141 -4.88 -1.70 -11.56
C PRO A 141 -5.37 -2.48 -10.33
N SER A 142 -6.70 -2.60 -10.19
CA SER A 142 -7.31 -3.32 -9.06
C SER A 142 -6.80 -4.77 -8.98
N PRO A 143 -6.53 -5.32 -7.79
CA PRO A 143 -6.15 -6.73 -7.62
C PRO A 143 -7.18 -7.71 -8.16
N ALA A 144 -8.46 -7.32 -8.23
CA ALA A 144 -9.53 -8.11 -8.82
C ALA A 144 -9.41 -8.23 -10.35
N GLU A 145 -8.82 -7.22 -11.01
CA GLU A 145 -8.65 -7.16 -12.46
C GLU A 145 -7.27 -7.64 -12.90
N LYS A 146 -6.22 -7.20 -12.21
CA LYS A 146 -4.83 -7.56 -12.49
C LYS A 146 -4.09 -7.89 -11.21
N ARG A 147 -3.46 -9.07 -11.22
CA ARG A 147 -2.70 -9.60 -10.06
C ARG A 147 -1.41 -8.84 -9.77
N SER A 148 -0.93 -8.06 -10.74
CA SER A 148 0.33 -7.32 -10.68
C SER A 148 0.33 -6.10 -11.60
N TYR A 149 1.28 -5.21 -11.37
CA TYR A 149 1.62 -4.09 -12.24
C TYR A 149 3.15 -4.02 -12.43
N GLU A 150 3.58 -3.23 -13.40
CA GLU A 150 4.98 -3.12 -13.76
C GLU A 150 5.54 -1.74 -13.42
N VAL A 151 6.79 -1.72 -12.95
CA VAL A 151 7.60 -0.52 -12.83
C VAL A 151 8.84 -0.71 -13.69
N ARG A 152 9.03 0.18 -14.66
CA ARG A 152 10.19 0.18 -15.55
C ARG A 152 11.28 1.07 -14.97
N LEU A 153 12.48 0.52 -14.79
CA LEU A 153 13.69 1.25 -14.50
C LEU A 153 14.48 1.50 -15.77
N THR A 154 15.04 2.70 -15.91
CA THR A 154 15.94 3.04 -17.01
C THR A 154 17.19 3.73 -16.47
N VAL A 155 18.30 3.53 -17.17
CA VAL A 155 19.55 4.27 -16.99
C VAL A 155 19.87 4.97 -18.30
N SER A 156 20.15 6.26 -18.23
CA SER A 156 20.62 7.04 -19.36
C SER A 156 21.92 7.79 -19.05
N ARG A 157 22.74 7.98 -20.07
CA ARG A 157 23.98 8.77 -20.03
C ARG A 157 23.92 9.81 -21.13
N ASN A 158 24.12 11.08 -20.78
CA ASN A 158 24.02 12.21 -21.72
C ASN A 158 22.72 12.18 -22.55
N GLY A 159 21.59 11.83 -21.91
CA GLY A 159 20.28 11.69 -22.54
C GLY A 159 20.06 10.41 -23.37
N LYS A 160 21.10 9.62 -23.63
CA LYS A 160 20.99 8.34 -24.36
C LYS A 160 20.63 7.20 -23.40
N HIS A 161 19.62 6.43 -23.74
CA HIS A 161 19.25 5.19 -23.04
C HIS A 161 20.38 4.15 -23.14
N ILE A 162 20.82 3.60 -22.02
CA ILE A 162 21.90 2.58 -21.99
C ILE A 162 21.51 1.28 -21.31
N ALA A 163 20.49 1.26 -20.44
CA ALA A 163 19.98 0.05 -19.81
C ALA A 163 18.54 0.21 -19.34
N ASP A 164 17.73 -0.86 -19.38
CA ASP A 164 16.44 -0.93 -18.70
C ASP A 164 16.20 -2.27 -18.02
N ARG A 165 15.27 -2.23 -17.06
CA ARG A 165 14.77 -3.40 -16.36
C ARG A 165 13.33 -3.17 -15.94
N THR A 166 12.49 -4.16 -16.13
CA THR A 166 11.13 -4.16 -15.57
C THR A 166 11.10 -4.92 -14.25
N VAL A 167 10.46 -4.34 -13.25
CA VAL A 167 10.13 -4.97 -11.97
C VAL A 167 8.63 -5.19 -11.91
N THR A 168 8.22 -6.44 -11.69
CA THR A 168 6.82 -6.82 -11.50
C THR A 168 6.45 -6.73 -10.03
N ARG A 169 5.44 -5.92 -9.73
CA ARG A 169 4.90 -5.68 -8.39
C ARG A 169 3.56 -6.38 -8.24
N GLN A 170 3.46 -7.35 -7.33
CA GLN A 170 2.30 -8.24 -7.20
C GLN A 170 1.39 -7.85 -6.03
N TRP A 171 0.08 -7.88 -6.24
CA TRP A 171 -0.92 -7.89 -5.17
C TRP A 171 -1.20 -9.31 -4.70
N LEU A 172 -1.30 -10.22 -5.68
CA LEU A 172 -1.69 -11.61 -5.47
C LEU A 172 -0.59 -12.53 -6.01
N THR A 173 -0.04 -13.39 -5.15
CA THR A 173 0.79 -14.51 -5.62
C THR A 173 -0.08 -15.49 -6.41
N SER A 174 0.51 -16.34 -7.26
CA SER A 174 -0.25 -17.30 -8.09
C SER A 174 -1.19 -18.22 -7.30
N LYS A 175 -0.96 -18.40 -6.00
CA LYS A 175 -1.73 -19.31 -5.15
C LYS A 175 -2.88 -18.66 -4.38
N VAL A 176 -2.97 -17.33 -4.36
CA VAL A 176 -4.09 -16.62 -3.72
C VAL A 176 -5.33 -16.71 -4.60
N ARG A 177 -6.45 -17.19 -4.05
CA ARG A 177 -7.74 -17.18 -4.75
C ARG A 177 -8.45 -15.86 -4.51
N HIS A 178 -9.19 -15.41 -5.50
CA HIS A 178 -9.99 -14.20 -5.45
C HIS A 178 -11.42 -14.52 -5.92
N ARG A 179 -12.43 -13.93 -5.28
CA ARG A 179 -13.81 -13.95 -5.77
C ARG A 179 -14.56 -12.68 -5.37
N LYS A 180 -15.46 -12.26 -6.25
CA LYS A 180 -16.42 -11.20 -5.98
C LYS A 180 -17.57 -11.69 -5.10
N LEU A 181 -17.97 -10.84 -4.17
CA LEU A 181 -19.15 -11.02 -3.32
C LEU A 181 -20.23 -10.02 -3.72
N THR A 182 -21.48 -10.45 -3.72
CA THR A 182 -22.63 -9.61 -4.10
C THR A 182 -23.74 -9.69 -3.07
N VAL A 183 -24.49 -8.60 -2.87
CA VAL A 183 -25.63 -8.62 -1.92
C VAL A 183 -26.66 -9.68 -2.28
N ALA A 184 -26.86 -9.97 -3.57
CA ALA A 184 -27.79 -11.00 -4.03
C ALA A 184 -27.42 -12.41 -3.55
N ARG A 185 -26.12 -12.78 -3.65
CA ARG A 185 -25.64 -14.14 -3.32
C ARG A 185 -25.14 -14.26 -1.88
N ASP A 186 -24.35 -13.29 -1.44
CA ASP A 186 -23.57 -13.34 -0.20
C ASP A 186 -24.14 -12.46 0.90
N ARG A 187 -25.16 -11.64 0.58
CA ARG A 187 -25.75 -10.61 1.47
C ARG A 187 -24.76 -9.50 1.87
N VAL A 188 -23.61 -9.44 1.19
CA VAL A 188 -22.56 -8.42 1.31
C VAL A 188 -21.97 -8.12 -0.07
N ASP A 189 -21.49 -6.90 -0.27
CA ASP A 189 -20.81 -6.47 -1.49
C ASP A 189 -19.31 -6.27 -1.21
N GLY A 190 -18.44 -6.83 -2.06
CA GLY A 190 -17.00 -6.71 -1.87
C GLY A 190 -16.18 -7.75 -2.63
N GLU A 191 -14.91 -7.90 -2.25
CA GLU A 191 -13.99 -8.89 -2.80
C GLU A 191 -13.40 -9.74 -1.67
N MET A 192 -13.40 -11.08 -1.85
CA MET A 192 -12.74 -12.01 -0.94
C MET A 192 -11.43 -12.50 -1.54
N TYR A 193 -10.37 -12.44 -0.74
CA TYR A 193 -9.05 -12.94 -1.05
C TYR A 193 -8.67 -14.05 -0.07
N THR A 194 -8.46 -15.25 -0.62
CA THR A 194 -8.19 -16.46 0.18
C THR A 194 -6.74 -16.88 -0.02
N PRO A 195 -5.94 -16.98 1.05
CA PRO A 195 -4.58 -17.49 0.95
C PRO A 195 -4.58 -18.94 0.47
N PRO A 196 -3.43 -19.45 -0.03
CA PRO A 196 -3.24 -20.89 -0.18
C PRO A 196 -3.53 -21.60 1.15
N LYS A 197 -4.01 -22.85 1.05
CA LYS A 197 -4.22 -23.69 2.25
C LYS A 197 -2.88 -23.84 2.97
N GLY A 198 -2.78 -23.26 4.16
CA GLY A 198 -1.65 -23.43 5.05
C GLY A 198 -1.92 -24.51 6.10
N GLU A 199 -0.88 -24.88 6.84
CA GLU A 199 -0.97 -25.83 7.96
C GLU A 199 -1.75 -25.26 9.14
N HIS A 200 -1.72 -23.94 9.31
CA HIS A 200 -2.39 -23.24 10.40
C HIS A 200 -3.41 -22.23 9.90
N ARG A 201 -4.53 -22.14 10.65
CA ARG A 201 -5.49 -21.05 10.49
C ARG A 201 -4.86 -19.73 10.91
N ARG A 202 -5.25 -18.65 10.25
CA ARG A 202 -4.72 -17.30 10.43
C ARG A 202 -5.86 -16.33 10.71
N ALA A 203 -5.53 -15.25 11.42
CA ALA A 203 -6.48 -14.18 11.71
C ALA A 203 -7.09 -13.64 10.41
N PRO A 204 -8.40 -13.78 10.19
CA PRO A 204 -9.03 -13.23 9.02
C PRO A 204 -9.27 -11.73 9.22
N VAL A 205 -9.14 -10.93 8.15
CA VAL A 205 -9.18 -9.46 8.25
C VAL A 205 -10.31 -8.89 7.37
N LEU A 206 -11.26 -8.21 8.01
CA LEU A 206 -12.27 -7.41 7.31
C LEU A 206 -11.69 -6.01 7.04
N VAL A 207 -11.63 -5.59 5.78
CA VAL A 207 -10.96 -4.36 5.35
C VAL A 207 -11.96 -3.46 4.63
N PHE A 208 -11.93 -2.15 4.91
CA PHE A 208 -12.70 -1.15 4.16
C PHE A 208 -12.09 0.25 4.27
N GLY A 209 -12.34 1.08 3.26
CA GLY A 209 -11.90 2.48 3.24
C GLY A 209 -12.83 3.43 4.00
N GLY A 210 -12.79 4.72 3.64
CA GLY A 210 -13.48 5.79 4.34
C GLY A 210 -14.51 6.53 3.49
N SER A 211 -14.46 7.86 3.52
CA SER A 211 -15.43 8.75 2.86
C SER A 211 -15.44 8.66 1.34
N GLU A 212 -14.42 8.06 0.73
CA GLU A 212 -14.28 7.86 -0.70
C GLU A 212 -15.43 7.00 -1.27
N GLY A 213 -15.93 6.07 -0.46
CA GLY A 213 -16.90 5.07 -0.89
C GLY A 213 -16.31 4.04 -1.85
N GLY A 214 -17.17 3.20 -2.41
CA GLY A 214 -16.73 2.09 -3.26
C GLY A 214 -15.87 1.08 -2.51
N ASN A 215 -15.24 0.18 -3.25
CA ASN A 215 -14.44 -0.89 -2.67
C ASN A 215 -12.96 -0.50 -2.57
N SER A 216 -12.60 0.38 -1.65
CA SER A 216 -11.24 0.94 -1.56
C SER A 216 -10.24 0.13 -0.73
N GLY A 217 -10.67 -0.99 -0.13
CA GLY A 217 -9.81 -1.86 0.69
C GLY A 217 -9.04 -2.95 -0.07
N GLU A 218 -9.22 -3.04 -1.39
CA GLU A 218 -8.82 -4.22 -2.17
C GLU A 218 -7.31 -4.48 -2.15
N TYR A 219 -6.48 -3.44 -2.26
CA TYR A 219 -5.02 -3.58 -2.25
C TYR A 219 -4.50 -4.18 -0.93
N ALA A 220 -5.02 -3.68 0.20
CA ALA A 220 -4.65 -4.17 1.52
C ALA A 220 -5.15 -5.61 1.74
N ALA A 221 -6.39 -5.91 1.35
CA ALA A 221 -6.95 -7.25 1.46
C ALA A 221 -6.17 -8.28 0.60
N ALA A 222 -5.81 -7.91 -0.63
CA ALA A 222 -5.01 -8.75 -1.52
C ALA A 222 -3.63 -9.08 -0.92
N LEU A 223 -2.92 -8.07 -0.40
CA LEU A 223 -1.61 -8.26 0.21
C LEU A 223 -1.69 -9.07 1.51
N LEU A 224 -2.72 -8.87 2.33
CA LEU A 224 -2.96 -9.70 3.52
C LEU A 224 -3.13 -11.17 3.16
N ALA A 225 -3.89 -11.46 2.10
CA ALA A 225 -4.03 -12.83 1.59
C ALA A 225 -2.72 -13.39 1.01
N ALA A 226 -1.93 -12.57 0.32
CA ALA A 226 -0.59 -12.96 -0.11
C ALA A 226 0.35 -13.28 1.08
N ARG A 227 0.11 -12.67 2.25
CA ARG A 227 0.81 -12.91 3.52
C ARG A 227 0.15 -14.00 4.40
N GLY A 228 -0.85 -14.70 3.88
CA GLY A 228 -1.47 -15.85 4.53
C GLY A 228 -2.73 -15.57 5.36
N HIS A 229 -3.25 -14.34 5.35
CA HIS A 229 -4.46 -13.98 6.09
C HIS A 229 -5.67 -13.94 5.16
N PRO A 230 -6.74 -14.74 5.38
CA PRO A 230 -7.99 -14.54 4.65
C PRO A 230 -8.48 -13.11 4.84
N ALA A 231 -8.78 -12.41 3.75
CA ALA A 231 -9.12 -11.01 3.83
C ALA A 231 -10.30 -10.66 2.91
N MET A 232 -11.24 -9.88 3.44
CA MET A 232 -12.40 -9.39 2.69
C MET A 232 -12.32 -7.87 2.60
N SER A 233 -12.24 -7.34 1.38
CA SER A 233 -12.48 -5.92 1.12
C SER A 233 -13.99 -5.70 1.00
N LEU A 234 -14.58 -4.97 1.93
CA LEU A 234 -16.02 -4.74 2.02
C LEU A 234 -16.40 -3.37 1.45
N CYS A 235 -17.36 -3.35 0.54
CA CYS A 235 -18.03 -2.13 0.16
C CYS A 235 -19.30 -1.92 0.99
N TYR A 236 -19.38 -0.79 1.69
CA TYR A 236 -20.52 -0.48 2.57
C TYR A 236 -21.41 0.67 2.08
N PHE A 237 -20.92 1.55 1.21
CA PHE A 237 -21.68 2.61 0.54
C PHE A 237 -21.00 3.05 -0.78
N ARG A 238 -21.76 3.66 -1.69
CA ARG A 238 -21.35 4.05 -3.06
C ARG A 238 -20.70 2.89 -3.83
N CYS A 239 -21.29 1.71 -3.72
CA CYS A 239 -20.78 0.47 -4.33
C CYS A 239 -21.16 0.31 -5.81
N GLY A 240 -21.70 1.37 -6.41
CA GLY A 240 -22.20 1.36 -7.79
C GLY A 240 -23.65 0.89 -7.90
N LYS A 241 -24.21 1.12 -9.09
CA LYS A 241 -25.60 0.78 -9.40
C LYS A 241 -25.83 -0.73 -9.29
N GLY A 242 -26.97 -1.13 -8.73
CA GLY A 242 -27.34 -2.54 -8.58
C GLY A 242 -26.61 -3.28 -7.45
N SER A 243 -25.73 -2.62 -6.69
CA SER A 243 -25.04 -3.22 -5.54
C SER A 243 -25.97 -3.52 -4.36
N GLY A 244 -27.14 -2.87 -4.29
CA GLY A 244 -28.03 -2.94 -3.12
C GLY A 244 -27.45 -2.25 -1.88
N ARG A 245 -26.44 -1.38 -2.05
CA ARG A 245 -25.81 -0.58 -1.00
C ARG A 245 -26.22 0.89 -1.13
N PRO A 246 -26.26 1.64 -0.01
CA PRO A 246 -26.62 3.05 -0.05
C PRO A 246 -25.53 3.90 -0.73
N ASP A 247 -25.90 5.06 -1.25
CA ASP A 247 -24.96 6.03 -1.83
C ASP A 247 -24.43 7.07 -0.82
N ALA A 248 -24.89 6.97 0.43
CA ALA A 248 -24.52 7.84 1.54
C ALA A 248 -24.21 7.02 2.80
N ILE A 249 -23.48 7.63 3.73
CA ILE A 249 -23.36 7.11 5.10
C ILE A 249 -24.50 7.70 5.91
N ASP A 250 -25.63 7.00 5.90
CA ASP A 250 -26.81 7.30 6.69
C ASP A 250 -27.40 6.01 7.24
N MET A 251 -27.47 5.93 8.57
CA MET A 251 -28.04 4.79 9.31
C MET A 251 -27.48 3.43 8.87
N ILE A 252 -26.19 3.37 8.51
CA ILE A 252 -25.57 2.10 8.09
C ILE A 252 -25.44 1.21 9.33
N ASP A 253 -26.19 0.11 9.33
CA ASP A 253 -26.31 -0.77 10.48
C ASP A 253 -25.09 -1.68 10.67
N THR A 254 -24.59 -1.78 11.90
CA THR A 254 -23.49 -2.68 12.33
C THR A 254 -23.74 -4.13 11.93
N SER A 255 -24.99 -4.57 11.83
CA SER A 255 -25.33 -5.93 11.38
C SER A 255 -24.84 -6.25 9.97
N TYR A 256 -24.63 -5.25 9.11
CA TYR A 256 -24.01 -5.46 7.79
C TYR A 256 -22.56 -5.91 7.91
N PHE A 257 -21.79 -5.28 8.80
CA PHE A 257 -20.40 -5.66 9.07
C PHE A 257 -20.32 -6.99 9.82
N LEU A 258 -21.26 -7.27 10.72
CA LEU A 258 -21.36 -8.59 11.37
C LEU A 258 -21.75 -9.71 10.39
N ARG A 259 -22.52 -9.41 9.34
CA ARG A 259 -22.75 -10.35 8.23
C ARG A 259 -21.44 -10.61 7.48
N ALA A 260 -20.71 -9.56 7.12
CA ALA A 260 -19.42 -9.68 6.45
C ALA A 260 -18.41 -10.50 7.27
N ALA A 261 -18.31 -10.22 8.58
CA ALA A 261 -17.46 -10.98 9.49
C ALA A 261 -17.81 -12.48 9.53
N ARG A 262 -19.10 -12.84 9.52
CA ARG A 262 -19.54 -14.25 9.47
C ARG A 262 -19.20 -14.93 8.15
N VAL A 263 -19.29 -14.24 7.02
CA VAL A 263 -18.86 -14.77 5.72
C VAL A 263 -17.36 -15.01 5.74
N LEU A 264 -16.59 -14.03 6.22
CA LEU A 264 -15.14 -14.10 6.32
C LEU A 264 -14.64 -15.18 7.28
N ALA A 265 -15.28 -15.35 8.44
CA ALA A 265 -14.95 -16.37 9.44
C ALA A 265 -15.10 -17.82 8.94
N ARG A 266 -15.87 -18.03 7.86
CA ARG A 266 -16.07 -19.34 7.21
C ARG A 266 -15.06 -19.62 6.10
N GLU A 267 -14.20 -18.66 5.78
CA GLU A 267 -13.23 -18.82 4.70
C GLU A 267 -12.19 -19.90 5.04
N PRO A 268 -11.76 -20.74 4.09
CA PRO A 268 -10.67 -21.68 4.31
C PRO A 268 -9.42 -20.99 4.83
N GLY A 269 -8.86 -21.52 5.93
CA GLY A 269 -7.69 -20.96 6.59
C GLY A 269 -8.00 -19.83 7.58
N ALA A 270 -9.27 -19.43 7.76
CA ALA A 270 -9.66 -18.45 8.76
C ALA A 270 -9.65 -19.06 10.17
N ASP A 271 -9.07 -18.33 11.11
CA ASP A 271 -9.26 -18.53 12.54
C ASP A 271 -10.37 -17.60 13.04
N PRO A 272 -11.61 -18.10 13.25
CA PRO A 272 -12.75 -17.25 13.56
C PRO A 272 -12.62 -16.53 14.91
N ASP A 273 -11.81 -17.04 15.83
CA ASP A 273 -11.61 -16.45 17.17
C ASP A 273 -10.56 -15.31 17.15
N ARG A 274 -9.96 -15.06 15.98
CA ARG A 274 -8.94 -14.03 15.76
C ARG A 274 -9.32 -13.04 14.66
N LEU A 275 -10.62 -12.86 14.41
CA LEU A 275 -11.08 -11.94 13.38
C LEU A 275 -10.69 -10.50 13.73
N ALA A 276 -10.03 -9.84 12.78
CA ALA A 276 -9.61 -8.46 12.87
C ALA A 276 -10.43 -7.58 11.92
N VAL A 277 -10.57 -6.29 12.27
CA VAL A 277 -11.14 -5.27 11.37
C VAL A 277 -10.15 -4.15 11.13
N MET A 278 -10.01 -3.76 9.87
CA MET A 278 -9.14 -2.68 9.41
C MET A 278 -9.99 -1.62 8.69
N GLY A 279 -9.97 -0.39 9.21
CA GLY A 279 -10.73 0.73 8.65
C GLY A 279 -9.90 2.00 8.49
N ASN A 280 -10.05 2.70 7.36
CA ASN A 280 -9.37 3.97 7.08
C ASN A 280 -10.33 5.17 7.16
N SER A 281 -9.87 6.30 7.70
CA SER A 281 -10.61 7.57 7.74
C SER A 281 -12.02 7.36 8.30
N ARG A 282 -13.08 7.61 7.53
CA ARG A 282 -14.45 7.36 7.98
C ARG A 282 -14.76 5.91 8.33
N GLY A 283 -14.08 4.94 7.71
CA GLY A 283 -14.16 3.53 8.05
C GLY A 283 -13.54 3.22 9.42
N SER A 284 -12.51 3.95 9.85
CA SER A 284 -11.90 3.72 11.17
C SER A 284 -12.90 3.93 12.32
N GLU A 285 -13.90 4.79 12.12
CA GLU A 285 -14.96 5.07 13.09
C GLU A 285 -15.84 3.83 13.31
N ILE A 286 -16.32 3.20 12.23
CA ILE A 286 -17.10 1.97 12.33
C ILE A 286 -16.24 0.79 12.76
N ALA A 287 -14.97 0.70 12.36
CA ALA A 287 -14.05 -0.34 12.84
C ALA A 287 -13.88 -0.31 14.37
N GLN A 288 -13.69 0.88 14.94
CA GLN A 288 -13.62 1.07 16.39
C GLN A 288 -14.95 0.75 17.08
N LEU A 289 -16.09 1.18 16.52
CA LEU A 289 -17.42 0.84 17.05
C LEU A 289 -17.65 -0.67 17.05
N LEU A 290 -17.22 -1.39 16.01
CA LEU A 290 -17.32 -2.84 15.95
C LEU A 290 -16.48 -3.51 17.05
N GLY A 291 -15.24 -3.08 17.28
CA GLY A 291 -14.42 -3.61 18.38
C GLY A 291 -15.00 -3.32 19.77
N GLN A 292 -15.56 -2.13 19.98
CA GLN A 292 -16.13 -1.73 21.28
C GLN A 292 -17.46 -2.43 21.58
N ARG A 293 -18.31 -2.60 20.57
CA ARG A 293 -19.70 -3.06 20.74
C ARG A 293 -19.87 -4.54 20.45
N HIS A 294 -18.96 -5.13 19.67
CA HIS A 294 -18.98 -6.53 19.26
C HIS A 294 -17.62 -7.22 19.51
N PRO A 295 -17.04 -7.14 20.73
CA PRO A 295 -15.71 -7.69 21.04
C PRO A 295 -15.61 -9.22 20.93
N ARG A 296 -16.76 -9.92 20.92
CA ARG A 296 -16.81 -11.36 20.65
C ARG A 296 -16.64 -11.70 19.16
N ALA A 297 -16.96 -10.76 18.27
CA ALA A 297 -16.85 -10.94 16.83
C ALA A 297 -15.54 -10.36 16.27
N PHE A 298 -15.03 -9.28 16.87
CA PHE A 298 -13.80 -8.62 16.45
C PHE A 298 -12.82 -8.57 17.62
N ARG A 299 -11.75 -9.35 17.52
CA ARG A 299 -10.68 -9.40 18.52
C ARG A 299 -9.76 -8.19 18.42
N ASP A 300 -9.36 -7.86 17.18
CA ASP A 300 -8.35 -6.85 16.90
C ASP A 300 -8.92 -5.74 16.00
N VAL A 301 -8.52 -4.49 16.24
CA VAL A 301 -8.94 -3.31 15.45
C VAL A 301 -7.69 -2.58 14.95
N ILE A 302 -7.63 -2.33 13.66
CA ILE A 302 -6.58 -1.55 13.00
C ILE A 302 -7.22 -0.30 12.41
N ALA A 303 -6.83 0.87 12.91
CA ALA A 303 -7.45 2.15 12.56
C ALA A 303 -6.44 3.08 11.88
N TYR A 304 -6.69 3.44 10.63
CA TYR A 304 -5.90 4.43 9.89
C TYR A 304 -6.65 5.76 9.86
N ALA A 305 -5.95 6.85 10.15
CA ALA A 305 -6.52 8.20 10.29
C ALA A 305 -7.79 8.25 11.17
N PRO A 306 -7.72 7.80 12.45
CA PRO A 306 -8.89 7.64 13.29
C PRO A 306 -9.54 8.93 13.75
N SER A 307 -10.86 8.87 13.96
CA SER A 307 -11.60 9.83 14.78
C SER A 307 -11.90 9.20 16.15
N ALA A 308 -11.74 9.98 17.22
CA ALA A 308 -12.18 9.62 18.57
C ALA A 308 -13.68 9.88 18.80
N LYS A 309 -14.38 10.46 17.81
CA LYS A 309 -15.81 10.79 17.87
C LYS A 309 -16.56 10.12 16.73
N VAL A 310 -17.80 9.72 17.00
CA VAL A 310 -18.76 9.35 15.96
C VAL A 310 -19.21 10.62 15.24
N ASN A 311 -18.89 10.76 13.96
CA ASN A 311 -19.30 11.92 13.18
C ASN A 311 -20.75 11.75 12.68
N GLY A 312 -21.36 12.86 12.24
CA GLY A 312 -22.70 12.84 11.63
C GLY A 312 -22.75 12.05 10.31
N PRO A 313 -23.95 11.92 9.71
CA PRO A 313 -24.10 11.29 8.40
C PRO A 313 -23.26 12.00 7.33
N TYR A 314 -22.95 11.32 6.23
CA TYR A 314 -22.11 11.84 5.15
C TYR A 314 -22.78 11.59 3.79
N LEU A 315 -22.90 12.64 2.97
CA LEU A 315 -23.62 12.65 1.68
C LEU A 315 -25.13 12.33 1.79
N ALA A 316 -25.70 12.38 2.99
CA ALA A 316 -27.10 12.03 3.25
C ALA A 316 -28.09 13.19 3.02
N GLY A 317 -27.60 14.39 2.71
CA GLY A 317 -28.41 15.60 2.62
C GLY A 317 -29.04 16.00 3.97
N PRO A 318 -30.02 16.93 3.97
CA PRO A 318 -30.66 17.46 5.18
C PRO A 318 -31.45 16.43 5.98
N SER A 319 -31.89 15.33 5.36
CA SER A 319 -32.65 14.25 6.00
C SER A 319 -31.77 13.23 6.73
N GLY A 320 -30.44 13.33 6.61
CA GLY A 320 -29.52 12.41 7.26
C GLY A 320 -29.68 12.42 8.78
N ARG A 321 -29.72 11.23 9.38
CA ARG A 321 -30.04 11.07 10.81
C ARG A 321 -28.80 10.81 11.67
N ALA A 322 -28.01 9.82 11.28
CA ALA A 322 -26.78 9.41 11.95
C ALA A 322 -25.92 8.65 10.93
N ALA A 323 -24.61 8.59 11.11
CA ALA A 323 -23.79 7.78 10.21
C ALA A 323 -24.05 6.28 10.38
N TRP A 324 -24.12 5.83 11.63
CA TRP A 324 -24.18 4.41 11.97
C TRP A 324 -25.44 4.08 12.76
N ALA A 325 -25.90 2.84 12.61
CA ALA A 325 -27.00 2.30 13.36
C ALA A 325 -26.62 0.98 14.04
N GLU A 326 -27.32 0.66 15.12
CA GLU A 326 -27.26 -0.63 15.80
C GLU A 326 -28.69 -1.15 15.94
N ARG A 327 -29.02 -2.25 15.24
CA ARG A 327 -30.36 -2.83 15.23
C ARG A 327 -31.44 -1.80 14.84
N GLY A 328 -31.15 -1.02 13.79
CA GLY A 328 -32.02 0.01 13.24
C GLY A 328 -32.11 1.30 14.08
N ARG A 329 -31.42 1.37 15.23
CA ARG A 329 -31.40 2.56 16.08
C ARG A 329 -30.12 3.38 15.83
N PRO A 330 -30.20 4.72 15.78
CA PRO A 330 -29.03 5.55 15.53
C PRO A 330 -27.99 5.37 16.64
N ILE A 331 -26.72 5.23 16.27
CA ILE A 331 -25.62 5.44 17.20
C ILE A 331 -25.40 6.96 17.29
N PRO A 332 -25.53 7.58 18.48
CA PRO A 332 -25.41 9.02 18.61
C PRO A 332 -24.06 9.52 18.11
N ALA A 333 -24.08 10.62 17.36
CA ALA A 333 -22.85 11.35 17.07
C ALA A 333 -22.19 11.80 18.38
N GLY A 334 -20.86 11.73 18.44
CA GLY A 334 -20.11 12.31 19.55
C GLY A 334 -20.39 13.80 19.58
N GLY A 335 -20.91 14.31 20.70
CA GLY A 335 -21.26 15.71 20.83
C GLY A 335 -20.08 16.64 20.48
N ARG A 336 -20.39 17.90 20.16
CA ARG A 336 -19.44 19.01 20.36
C ARG A 336 -19.18 19.12 21.88
N SER A 337 -18.49 18.16 22.49
CA SER A 337 -17.63 18.51 23.60
C SER A 337 -16.69 19.55 23.02
N GLY A 338 -16.90 20.80 23.43
CA GLY A 338 -16.05 21.91 23.06
C GLY A 338 -14.61 21.46 23.26
N TRP A 339 -13.72 22.01 22.45
CA TRP A 339 -12.32 22.02 22.80
C TRP A 339 -12.23 22.53 24.25
N THR A 340 -12.12 21.63 25.22
CA THR A 340 -11.27 21.95 26.35
C THR A 340 -9.90 21.86 25.72
N THR A 341 -9.46 22.97 25.13
CA THR A 341 -8.04 23.24 25.03
C THR A 341 -7.50 22.94 26.42
N TYR A 342 -6.77 21.84 26.57
CA TYR A 342 -5.77 21.77 27.61
C TYR A 342 -4.70 22.78 27.20
N ALA A 343 -5.02 24.07 27.36
CA ALA A 343 -4.03 25.11 27.43
C ALA A 343 -3.38 24.95 28.79
N GLY A 344 -2.45 24.00 28.90
CA GLY A 344 -1.43 24.06 29.93
C GLY A 344 -0.72 25.39 29.75
N ARG A 345 -0.95 26.34 30.65
CA ARG A 345 -0.27 27.63 30.62
C ARG A 345 1.17 27.36 31.05
N CYS A 346 2.05 27.12 30.08
CA CYS A 346 3.47 27.00 30.32
C CYS A 346 4.06 28.41 30.29
N SER A 347 4.57 28.89 31.41
CA SER A 347 5.38 30.10 31.45
C SER A 347 6.86 29.72 31.30
N ARG A 348 7.55 30.46 30.44
CA ARG A 348 9.01 30.43 30.33
C ARG A 348 9.58 31.45 31.29
N SER A 349 10.48 31.03 32.17
CA SER A 349 11.31 31.97 32.92
C SER A 349 12.37 32.57 31.99
N PRO A 350 12.90 33.77 32.29
CA PRO A 350 13.95 34.42 31.48
C PRO A 350 15.22 33.56 31.30
N ALA A 351 15.46 32.58 32.18
CA ALA A 351 16.57 31.63 32.12
C ALA A 351 16.31 30.35 31.28
N GLY A 352 15.19 30.27 30.54
CA GLY A 352 14.97 29.24 29.52
C GLY A 352 14.31 27.93 29.97
N THR A 353 14.05 27.72 31.27
CA THR A 353 13.28 26.55 31.74
C THR A 353 11.77 26.75 31.63
N THR A 354 11.08 25.75 31.07
CA THR A 354 9.61 25.71 30.94
C THR A 354 9.00 24.79 32.00
N ARG A 355 8.06 25.30 32.82
CA ARG A 355 7.26 24.48 33.74
C ARG A 355 5.79 24.50 33.32
N CYS A 356 5.15 23.34 33.27
CA CYS A 356 3.73 23.20 32.92
C CYS A 356 2.99 22.52 34.09
N GLY A 357 2.00 23.20 34.67
CA GLY A 357 1.17 22.68 35.75
C GLY A 357 -0.27 22.44 35.29
N ALA A 358 -0.84 21.27 35.58
CA ALA A 358 -2.24 20.96 35.33
C ALA A 358 -3.10 21.38 36.54
N ARG A 359 -4.03 22.32 36.36
CA ARG A 359 -5.10 22.58 37.35
C ARG A 359 -6.30 21.69 37.02
N ARG A 360 -6.68 20.81 37.95
CA ARG A 360 -7.95 20.07 37.89
C ARG A 360 -9.10 21.02 38.24
N GLY A 361 -10.05 21.22 37.33
CA GLY A 361 -11.37 21.76 37.66
C GLY A 361 -12.23 20.68 38.36
N PRO A 362 -13.24 21.07 39.15
CA PRO A 362 -14.05 20.12 39.89
C PRO A 362 -14.93 19.27 38.94
N PRO A 363 -15.23 18.01 39.28
CA PRO A 363 -16.05 17.16 38.44
C PRO A 363 -17.51 17.63 38.44
N ALA A 364 -18.13 17.63 37.26
CA ALA A 364 -19.57 17.82 37.12
C ALA A 364 -20.33 16.68 37.80
N SER A 365 -21.36 17.03 38.57
CA SER A 365 -22.23 16.12 39.32
C SER A 365 -22.96 15.13 38.41
N SER A 366 -22.77 13.83 38.64
CA SER A 366 -23.58 12.75 38.06
C SER A 366 -24.86 12.52 38.88
N PRO A 367 -26.01 12.15 38.27
CA PRO A 367 -27.20 11.79 39.01
C PRO A 367 -27.01 10.43 39.69
N ARG A 368 -27.34 10.37 40.99
CA ARG A 368 -27.19 9.19 41.85
C ARG A 368 -28.00 8.00 41.33
N SER A 369 -27.33 6.89 41.03
CA SER A 369 -27.93 5.55 41.08
C SER A 369 -27.58 4.91 42.42
N ALA A 370 -28.60 4.50 43.17
CA ALA A 370 -28.44 3.81 44.44
C ALA A 370 -28.19 2.32 44.19
N THR A 371 -27.04 1.81 44.63
CA THR A 371 -26.79 0.37 44.77
C THR A 371 -26.13 0.12 46.12
N ARG A 372 -26.82 -0.63 46.99
CA ARG A 372 -26.35 -1.08 48.31
C ARG A 372 -25.20 -2.09 48.16
N PRO A 373 -24.19 -2.10 49.05
CA PRO A 373 -23.11 -3.07 48.98
C PRO A 373 -23.51 -4.43 49.58
N VAL A 374 -23.13 -5.50 48.87
CA VAL A 374 -23.22 -6.89 49.36
C VAL A 374 -21.95 -7.20 50.18
N ARG A 375 -22.14 -7.66 51.41
CA ARG A 375 -21.08 -8.14 52.32
C ARG A 375 -20.55 -9.49 51.84
N ALA A 376 -19.24 -9.58 51.61
CA ALA A 376 -18.55 -10.86 51.45
C ALA A 376 -18.33 -11.52 52.82
N THR A 377 -18.84 -12.73 53.00
CA THR A 377 -18.49 -13.61 54.13
C THR A 377 -17.55 -14.69 53.61
N GLY A 378 -16.31 -14.67 54.09
CA GLY A 378 -15.33 -15.73 53.84
C GLY A 378 -15.59 -16.91 54.77
N ARG A 379 -15.57 -18.12 54.21
CA ARG A 379 -15.29 -19.35 54.96
C ARG A 379 -14.22 -20.15 54.23
N SER A 380 -13.10 -20.30 54.92
CA SER A 380 -12.01 -21.21 54.56
C SER A 380 -12.48 -22.66 54.65
N ARG A 381 -12.06 -23.48 53.68
CA ARG A 381 -12.05 -24.94 53.83
C ARG A 381 -10.64 -25.45 53.52
N THR A 382 -10.07 -26.01 54.56
CA THR A 382 -8.80 -26.72 54.67
C THR A 382 -8.79 -27.97 53.78
N ARG A 383 -7.68 -28.17 53.05
CA ARG A 383 -7.34 -29.43 52.39
C ARG A 383 -6.81 -30.41 53.44
N ARG A 384 -7.36 -31.61 53.52
CA ARG A 384 -6.71 -32.79 54.12
C ARG A 384 -6.19 -33.70 53.00
N ARG A 385 -4.92 -34.12 53.17
CA ARG A 385 -4.24 -35.21 52.46
C ARG A 385 -4.59 -36.56 53.09
N ALA A 386 -4.61 -37.60 52.26
CA ALA A 386 -4.35 -39.02 52.52
C ALA A 386 -4.14 -39.65 51.11
N THR A 387 -3.03 -40.29 50.65
CA THR A 387 -2.32 -41.52 51.08
C THR A 387 -3.29 -42.51 51.69
N THR A 388 -3.70 -43.59 51.02
CA THR A 388 -2.97 -44.59 50.21
C THR A 388 -3.77 -45.05 48.99
#